data_AF-A0A952CPU8-F1
#
_entry.id   AF-A0A952CPU8-F1
#
_cell.length_a   1.000
_cell.length_b   1.000
_cell.length_c   1.000
_cell.angle_alpha   90.00
_cell.angle_beta   90.00
_cell.angle_gamma   90.00
#
_symmetry.space_group_name_H-M   'P 1'
#
loop_
_entity.id
_entity.type
_entity.pdbx_description
1 polymer ?
#
loop_
_entity_poly.entity_id
_entity_poly.type
_entity_poly.pdbx_seq_one_letter_code
_entity_poly.pdbx_strand_id
1 'polypeptide(L)'
;MFDKLKKKWNVTGVQLVLILCTFAIGGSMDGYISRRIMTLIPLDKGVLWWVIYIVILTLLWPLCVLLISIFFGQFRFFKNYLARVARRMKLMK
;
A
#
# COMPACT_ATOMS: atom_id res chain seq x y z
N MET A 1 11.92 8.76 -17.06
CA MET A 1 11.63 8.09 -15.77
C MET A 1 10.50 7.06 -15.92
N PHE A 2 9.32 7.47 -16.40
CA PHE A 2 8.17 6.60 -16.57
C PHE A 2 8.41 5.39 -17.50
N ASP A 3 9.24 5.51 -18.54
CA ASP A 3 9.55 4.38 -19.43
C ASP A 3 10.33 3.26 -18.73
N LYS A 4 11.19 3.59 -17.76
CA LYS A 4 11.88 2.58 -16.93
C LYS A 4 10.88 1.82 -16.06
N LEU A 5 9.89 2.51 -15.50
CA LEU A 5 8.82 1.92 -14.69
C LEU A 5 7.89 1.04 -15.54
N LYS A 6 7.45 1.54 -16.71
CA LYS A 6 6.65 0.76 -17.68
C LYS A 6 7.37 -0.54 -18.06
N LYS A 7 8.67 -0.48 -18.40
CA LYS A 7 9.47 -1.66 -18.73
C LYS A 7 9.66 -2.60 -17.53
N LYS A 8 9.96 -2.07 -16.34
CA LYS A 8 10.18 -2.88 -15.11
C LYS A 8 8.92 -3.63 -14.69
N TRP A 9 7.76 -3.04 -14.87
CA TRP A 9 6.48 -3.62 -14.46
C TRP A 9 5.70 -4.28 -15.61
N ASN A 10 6.19 -4.12 -16.84
CA ASN A 10 5.56 -4.59 -18.08
C ASN A 10 4.09 -4.14 -18.19
N VAL A 11 3.89 -2.82 -18.11
CA VAL A 11 2.56 -2.18 -18.15
C VAL A 11 2.48 -1.10 -19.22
N THR A 12 1.28 -0.86 -19.74
CA THR A 12 1.02 0.23 -20.68
C THR A 12 1.07 1.60 -19.97
N GLY A 13 1.09 2.69 -20.74
CA GLY A 13 1.08 4.05 -20.18
C GLY A 13 -0.15 4.32 -19.32
N VAL A 14 -1.33 3.92 -19.80
CA VAL A 14 -2.60 4.07 -19.06
C VAL A 14 -2.57 3.25 -17.77
N GLN A 15 -2.14 1.99 -17.85
CA GLN A 15 -2.01 1.14 -16.65
C GLN A 15 -1.06 1.75 -15.62
N LEU A 16 0.06 2.33 -16.05
CA LEU A 16 0.99 2.98 -15.12
C LEU A 16 0.33 4.14 -14.37
N VAL A 17 -0.43 4.99 -15.07
CA VAL A 17 -1.16 6.09 -14.42
C VAL A 17 -2.17 5.56 -13.42
N LEU A 18 -2.97 4.55 -13.79
CA LEU A 18 -3.96 3.94 -12.88
C LEU A 18 -3.30 3.30 -11.65
N ILE A 19 -2.13 2.66 -11.83
CA ILE A 19 -1.35 2.10 -10.72
C ILE A 19 -0.85 3.21 -9.79
N LEU A 20 -0.32 4.32 -10.33
CA LEU A 20 0.12 5.46 -9.53
C LEU A 20 -1.04 6.12 -8.77
N CYS A 21 -2.20 6.29 -9.41
CA CYS A 21 -3.42 6.75 -8.76
C CYS A 21 -3.84 5.80 -7.62
N THR A 22 -3.78 4.49 -7.86
CA THR A 22 -4.08 3.48 -6.83
C THR A 22 -3.13 3.58 -5.63
N PHE A 23 -1.83 3.78 -5.87
CA PHE A 23 -0.86 3.99 -4.78
C PHE A 23 -1.14 5.29 -4.01
N ALA A 24 -1.43 6.39 -4.70
CA ALA A 24 -1.70 7.68 -4.07
C ALA A 24 -2.97 7.64 -3.21
N ILE A 25 -4.06 7.11 -3.75
CA ILE A 25 -5.34 7.01 -3.05
C ILE A 25 -5.27 5.95 -1.94
N GLY A 26 -4.73 4.76 -2.25
CA GLY A 26 -4.58 3.68 -1.27
C GLY A 26 -3.68 4.06 -0.11
N GLY A 27 -2.55 4.73 -0.37
CA GLY A 27 -1.65 5.25 0.66
C GLY A 27 -2.27 6.38 1.49
N SER A 28 -3.01 7.29 0.86
CA SER A 28 -3.73 8.35 1.59
C SER A 28 -4.82 7.78 2.50
N MET A 29 -5.56 6.77 2.00
CA MET A 29 -6.60 6.07 2.76
C MET A 29 -6.00 5.31 3.94
N ASP A 30 -4.90 4.59 3.74
CA ASP A 30 -4.17 3.92 4.81
C ASP A 30 -3.70 4.90 5.90
N GLY A 31 -3.05 6.00 5.51
CA GLY A 31 -2.61 7.02 6.46
C GLY A 31 -3.76 7.62 7.29
N TYR A 32 -4.93 7.83 6.66
CA TYR A 32 -6.13 8.29 7.36
C TYR A 32 -6.67 7.24 8.35
N ILE A 33 -6.83 5.99 7.91
CA ILE A 33 -7.35 4.90 8.76
C ILE A 33 -6.38 4.60 9.90
N SER A 34 -5.08 4.48 9.61
CA SER A 34 -4.04 4.25 10.61
C SER A 34 -4.03 5.35 11.68
N ARG A 35 -4.17 6.62 11.29
CA ARG A 35 -4.32 7.72 12.26
C ARG A 35 -5.60 7.60 13.07
N ARG A 36 -6.71 7.20 12.46
CA ARG A 36 -7.99 7.00 13.17
C ARG A 36 -7.89 5.86 14.18
N ILE A 37 -7.25 4.75 13.83
CA ILE A 37 -6.99 3.64 14.76
C ILE A 37 -6.15 4.12 15.95
N MET A 38 -5.10 4.92 15.72
CA MET A 38 -4.29 5.48 16.80
C MET A 38 -5.08 6.37 17.77
N THR A 39 -6.21 6.97 17.35
CA THR A 39 -7.08 7.74 18.28
C THR A 39 -7.88 6.86 19.23
N LEU A 40 -8.01 5.56 18.96
CA LEU A 40 -8.69 4.59 19.82
C LEU A 40 -7.74 3.99 20.87
N ILE A 41 -6.44 4.15 20.69
CA ILE A 41 -5.43 3.62 21.59
C ILE A 41 -5.05 4.72 22.59
N PRO A 42 -5.21 4.51 23.91
CA PRO A 42 -4.89 5.51 24.92
C PRO A 42 -3.36 5.59 25.12
N LEU A 43 -2.68 6.21 24.16
CA LEU A 43 -1.23 6.41 24.17
C LEU A 43 -0.89 7.87 23.93
N ASP A 44 0.00 8.39 24.78
CA ASP A 44 0.59 9.71 24.58
C ASP A 44 1.49 9.73 23.34
N LYS A 45 1.61 10.90 22.72
CA LYS A 45 2.45 11.13 21.53
C LYS A 45 3.94 11.09 21.90
N GLY A 46 4.45 9.89 22.12
CA GLY A 46 5.87 9.60 22.34
C GLY A 46 6.44 8.67 21.27
N VAL A 47 7.64 8.15 21.53
CA VAL A 47 8.32 7.20 20.62
C VAL A 47 7.45 5.95 20.38
N LEU A 48 6.83 5.42 21.43
CA LEU A 48 5.98 4.23 21.35
C LEU A 48 4.77 4.45 20.43
N TRP A 49 4.16 5.65 20.45
CA TRP A 49 3.06 6.01 19.56
C TRP A 49 3.49 5.94 18.08
N TRP A 50 4.65 6.48 17.75
CA TRP A 50 5.19 6.44 16.39
C TRP A 50 5.53 5.03 15.93
N VAL A 51 6.12 4.21 16.80
CA VAL A 51 6.43 2.81 16.50
C VAL A 51 5.14 2.05 16.17
N ILE A 52 4.11 2.16 17.00
CA ILE A 52 2.84 1.48 16.78
C ILE A 52 2.15 2.01 15.52
N TYR A 53 2.15 3.33 15.30
CA TYR A 53 1.60 3.93 14.10
C TYR A 53 2.26 3.38 12.83
N ILE A 54 3.60 3.28 12.79
CA ILE A 54 4.34 2.72 11.64
C ILE A 54 4.01 1.25 11.44
N VAL A 55 3.88 0.47 12.51
CA VAL A 55 3.50 -0.95 12.43
C VAL A 55 2.10 -1.09 11.83
N ILE A 56 1.12 -0.33 12.34
CA ILE A 56 -0.26 -0.36 11.82
C ILE A 56 -0.29 0.05 10.34
N LEU A 57 0.36 1.16 10.01
CA LEU A 57 0.44 1.67 8.63
C LEU A 57 1.04 0.62 7.70
N THR A 58 2.14 0.00 8.09
CA THR A 58 2.81 -1.03 7.27
C THR A 58 1.93 -2.27 7.05
N LEU A 59 1.18 -2.69 8.07
CA LEU A 59 0.30 -3.87 7.99
C LEU A 59 -1.02 -3.59 7.27
N LEU A 60 -1.54 -2.37 7.39
CA LEU A 60 -2.82 -1.97 6.81
C LEU A 60 -2.67 -1.58 5.32
N TRP A 61 -1.53 -1.03 4.93
CA TRP A 61 -1.24 -0.59 3.57
C TRP A 61 -1.58 -1.61 2.46
N PRO A 62 -1.19 -2.91 2.54
CA PRO A 62 -1.55 -3.91 1.52
C PRO A 62 -3.06 -4.04 1.32
N LEU A 63 -3.85 -3.92 2.39
CA LEU A 63 -5.31 -4.02 2.34
C LEU A 63 -5.91 -2.80 1.66
N CYS A 64 -5.46 -1.60 2.03
CA CYS A 64 -5.94 -0.35 1.43
C CYS A 64 -5.64 -0.28 -0.07
N VAL A 65 -4.43 -0.63 -0.46
CA VAL A 65 -4.03 -0.63 -1.88
C VAL A 65 -4.78 -1.69 -2.68
N LEU A 66 -4.99 -2.89 -2.13
CA LEU A 66 -5.81 -3.92 -2.79
C LEU A 66 -7.26 -3.46 -2.96
N LEU A 67 -7.86 -2.84 -1.94
CA LEU A 67 -9.23 -2.33 -2.00
C LEU A 67 -9.37 -1.28 -3.11
N ILE A 68 -8.48 -0.28 -3.14
CA ILE A 68 -8.54 0.76 -4.17
C ILE A 68 -8.28 0.18 -5.57
N SER A 69 -7.39 -0.81 -5.68
CA SER A 69 -7.05 -1.42 -6.98
C SER A 69 -8.23 -2.09 -7.69
N ILE A 70 -9.30 -2.44 -6.97
CA ILE A 70 -10.54 -2.98 -7.55
C ILE A 70 -11.23 -1.93 -8.41
N PHE A 71 -11.34 -0.69 -7.93
CA PHE A 71 -11.99 0.41 -8.64
C PHE A 71 -11.23 0.82 -9.92
N PHE A 72 -9.91 0.68 -9.92
CA PHE A 72 -9.05 1.03 -11.06
C PHE A 72 -8.74 -0.17 -11.98
N GLY A 73 -9.31 -1.35 -11.71
CA GLY A 73 -9.07 -2.57 -12.49
C GLY A 73 -7.64 -3.12 -12.40
N GLN A 74 -6.84 -2.69 -11.42
CA GLN A 74 -5.44 -3.09 -11.24
C GLN A 74 -5.25 -4.19 -10.18
N PHE A 75 -6.33 -4.84 -9.73
CA PHE A 75 -6.28 -5.86 -8.67
C PHE A 75 -5.28 -6.99 -8.93
N ARG A 76 -5.26 -7.55 -10.15
CA ARG A 76 -4.33 -8.63 -10.51
C ARG A 76 -2.86 -8.18 -10.45
N PHE A 77 -2.59 -6.93 -10.84
CA PHE A 77 -1.25 -6.33 -10.73
C PHE A 77 -0.82 -6.24 -9.26
N PHE A 78 -1.66 -5.67 -8.39
CA PHE A 78 -1.36 -5.48 -6.98
C PHE A 78 -1.29 -6.78 -6.18
N LYS A 79 -2.17 -7.75 -6.46
CA LYS A 79 -2.08 -9.10 -5.87
C LYS A 79 -0.74 -9.76 -6.20
N ASN A 80 -0.30 -9.69 -7.45
CA ASN A 80 1.01 -10.23 -7.87
C ASN A 80 2.18 -9.44 -7.28
N TYR A 81 2.05 -8.11 -7.18
CA TYR A 81 3.04 -7.26 -6.53
C TYR A 81 3.20 -7.62 -5.05
N LEU A 82 2.10 -7.70 -4.31
CA LEU A 82 2.10 -8.06 -2.89
C LEU A 82 2.60 -9.48 -2.66
N ALA A 83 2.23 -10.45 -3.50
CA ALA A 83 2.77 -11.81 -3.41
C ALA A 83 4.30 -11.83 -3.61
N ARG A 84 4.84 -11.01 -4.52
CA ARG A 84 6.31 -10.87 -4.68
C ARG A 84 6.96 -10.25 -3.45
N VAL A 85 6.33 -9.26 -2.83
CA VAL A 85 6.82 -8.62 -1.60
C VAL A 85 6.78 -9.61 -0.43
N ALA A 86 5.68 -10.34 -0.26
CA ALA A 86 5.53 -11.35 0.79
C ALA A 86 6.56 -12.48 0.68
N ARG A 87 6.83 -12.99 -0.52
CA ARG A 87 7.90 -13.97 -0.76
C ARG A 87 9.29 -13.45 -0.38
N ARG A 88 9.59 -12.17 -0.67
CA ARG A 88 10.86 -11.54 -0.27
C ARG A 88 10.98 -11.39 1.24
N MET A 89 9.86 -11.16 1.92
CA MET A 89 9.79 -11.10 3.38
C MET A 89 9.72 -12.49 4.03
N LYS A 90 9.81 -13.59 3.25
CA LYS A 90 9.66 -14.98 3.71
C LYS A 90 8.33 -15.27 4.44
N LEU A 91 7.31 -14.45 4.22
CA LEU A 91 5.96 -14.65 4.80
C LEU A 91 5.16 -15.70 4.03
N MET A 92 5.56 -16.00 2.79
CA MET A 92 4.97 -17.03 1.94
C MET A 92 6.10 -17.85 1.32
N LYS A 93 5.93 -19.18 1.27
CA LYS A 93 6.82 -20.09 0.53
C LYS A 93 6.66 -19.90 -0.97
#